data_AF-A0A524IFH7-F1
#
_entry.id   AF-A0A524IFH7-F1
#
_cell.length_a   1.000
_cell.length_b   1.000
_cell.length_c   1.000
_cell.angle_alpha   90.00
_cell.angle_beta   90.00
_cell.angle_gamma   90.00
#
_symmetry.space_group_name_H-M   'P 1'
#
loop_
_entity.id
_entity.type
_entity.pdbx_description
1 polymer ?
#
loop_
_entity_poly.entity_id
_entity_poly.type
_entity_poly.pdbx_seq_one_letter_code
_entity_poly.pdbx_strand_id
1 'polypeptide(L)' 'SRGLLEIQGKSEVVIQHLEAAILAELQVEDRLNADVREMLKQFEREFAEGRADYQKMFTMVKQKLIKERGVIL' A
#
# COMPACT_ATOMS: atom_id res chain seq x y z
N SER A 1 -25.47 7.92 15.77
CA SER A 1 -24.67 8.76 14.86
C SER A 1 -23.33 9.07 15.53
N ARG A 2 -22.26 8.34 15.22
CA ARG A 2 -20.90 8.62 15.72
C ARG A 2 -19.99 8.69 14.50
N GLY A 3 -19.24 9.79 14.35
CA GLY A 3 -18.27 9.99 13.27
C GLY A 3 -18.52 11.23 12.42
N LEU A 4 -18.98 12.33 12.99
CA LEU A 4 -18.97 13.64 12.31
C LEU A 4 -17.84 14.46 12.92
N LEU A 5 -16.94 14.95 12.06
CA LEU A 5 -15.90 15.90 12.43
C LEU A 5 -16.51 17.30 12.30
N GLU A 6 -16.59 18.04 13.41
CA GLU A 6 -16.89 19.48 13.35
C GLU A 6 -15.59 20.23 13.03
N ILE A 7 -15.54 20.84 11.86
CA ILE A 7 -14.39 21.65 11.45
C ILE A 7 -14.59 23.07 11.99
N GLN A 8 -13.70 23.49 12.89
CA GLN A 8 -13.61 24.91 13.28
C GLN A 8 -12.70 25.65 12.29
N GLY A 9 -13.25 26.64 11.56
CA GLY A 9 -12.52 27.44 10.58
C GLY A 9 -12.85 27.10 9.12
N LYS A 10 -11.90 27.36 8.21
CA LYS A 10 -12.08 27.14 6.77
C LYS A 10 -12.02 25.65 6.41
N SER A 11 -13.13 25.10 5.95
CA SER A 11 -13.24 23.69 5.57
C SER A 11 -12.34 23.31 4.40
N GLU A 12 -12.04 24.25 3.49
CA GLU A 12 -11.21 23.98 2.31
C GLU A 12 -9.79 23.55 2.72
N VAL A 13 -9.25 24.15 3.78
CA VAL A 13 -7.91 23.81 4.28
C VAL A 13 -7.88 22.39 4.82
N VAL A 14 -8.91 21.98 5.57
CA VAL A 14 -9.00 20.61 6.11
C VAL A 14 -9.15 19.59 4.98
N ILE A 15 -9.98 19.89 3.98
CA ILE A 15 -10.17 19.03 2.80
C ILE A 15 -8.84 18.86 2.05
N GLN A 16 -8.10 19.93 1.77
CA GLN A 16 -6.82 19.87 1.08
C GLN A 16 -5.77 19.03 1.82
N HIS A 17 -5.68 19.17 3.15
CA HIS A 17 -4.77 18.35 3.94
C HIS A 17 -5.19 16.88 3.96
N LEU A 18 -6.49 16.60 4.02
CA LEU A 18 -7.01 15.23 3.96
C LEU A 18 -6.72 14.58 2.60
N GLU A 19 -6.96 15.30 1.51
CA GLU A 19 -6.63 14.83 0.15
C GLU A 19 -5.14 14.55 0.00
N ALA A 20 -4.28 15.46 0.49
CA ALA A 20 -2.84 15.28 0.45
C ALA A 20 -2.38 14.07 1.29
N ALA A 21 -2.97 13.87 2.48
CA ALA A 21 -2.66 12.73 3.34
C ALA A 21 -3.07 11.40 2.69
N ILE A 22 -4.30 11.32 2.16
CA ILE A 22 -4.77 10.13 1.44
C ILE A 22 -3.87 9.83 0.24
N LEU A 23 -3.52 10.85 -0.55
CA LEU A 23 -2.65 10.67 -1.72
C LEU A 23 -1.26 10.19 -1.31
N ALA A 24 -0.70 10.70 -0.21
CA ALA A 24 0.59 10.25 0.29
C ALA A 24 0.56 8.77 0.69
N GLU A 25 -0.48 8.32 1.39
CA GLU A 25 -0.65 6.91 1.76
C GLU A 25 -0.79 6.00 0.53
N LEU A 26 -1.59 6.40 -0.46
CA LEU A 26 -1.72 5.67 -1.72
C LEU A 26 -0.39 5.56 -2.47
N GLN A 27 0.42 6.62 -2.47
CA GLN A 27 1.75 6.59 -3.08
C GLN A 27 2.72 5.64 -2.37
N VAL A 28 2.63 5.54 -1.03
CA VAL A 28 3.42 4.58 -0.26
C VAL A 28 3.01 3.15 -0.62
N GLU A 29 1.70 2.88 -0.71
CA GLU A 29 1.18 1.58 -1.11
C GLU A 29 1.59 1.21 -2.55
N ASP A 30 1.52 2.15 -3.50
CA ASP A 30 1.92 1.92 -4.89
C ASP A 30 3.40 1.55 -5.02
N ARG A 31 4.28 2.25 -4.30
CA ARG A 31 5.72 1.93 -4.26
C ARG A 31 5.97 0.55 -3.65
N LEU A 32 5.29 0.25 -2.56
CA LEU A 32 5.38 -1.05 -1.91
C LEU A 32 4.95 -2.17 -2.87
N ASN A 33 3.83 -1.98 -3.57
CA ASN A 33 3.33 -2.94 -4.56
C ASN A 33 4.31 -3.12 -5.73
N ALA A 34 4.92 -2.03 -6.23
CA ALA A 34 5.92 -2.09 -7.30
C ALA A 34 7.16 -2.90 -6.88
N ASP A 35 7.66 -2.68 -5.67
CA ASP A 35 8.83 -3.40 -5.15
C ASP A 35 8.56 -4.90 -4.97
N VAL A 36 7.35 -5.26 -4.50
CA VAL A 36 6.93 -6.66 -4.44
C VAL A 36 6.92 -7.28 -5.83
N ARG A 37 6.35 -6.59 -6.84
CA ARG A 37 6.34 -7.10 -8.22
C ARG A 37 7.74 -7.31 -8.74
N GLU A 38 8.64 -6.34 -8.54
CA GLU A 38 10.03 -6.42 -8.98
C GLU A 38 10.75 -7.62 -8.36
N MET A 39 10.60 -7.84 -7.05
CA MET A 39 11.20 -8.99 -6.39
C MET A 39 10.63 -10.33 -6.86
N LEU A 40 9.37 -10.37 -7.27
CA LEU A 40 8.73 -11.60 -7.76
C LEU A 40 9.05 -11.91 -9.23
N LYS A 41 9.56 -10.96 -10.02
CA LYS A 41 9.94 -11.21 -11.42
C LYS A 41 10.92 -12.38 -11.58
N GLN A 42 11.82 -12.56 -10.61
CA GLN A 42 12.79 -13.67 -10.64
C GLN A 42 12.15 -15.07 -10.54
N PHE A 43 10.86 -15.17 -10.17
CA PHE A 43 10.11 -16.42 -10.02
C PHE A 43 9.04 -16.61 -11.11
N GLU A 44 9.06 -15.80 -12.17
CA GLU A 44 8.05 -15.84 -13.25
C GLU A 44 7.87 -17.24 -13.85
N ARG A 45 8.98 -17.97 -14.04
CA ARG A 45 8.95 -19.33 -14.58
C ARG A 45 8.25 -20.30 -13.63
N GLU A 46 8.51 -20.20 -12.33
CA GLU A 46 7.90 -21.03 -11.31
C GLU A 46 6.40 -20.79 -11.20
N PHE A 47 5.94 -19.55 -11.42
CA PHE A 47 4.51 -19.23 -11.54
C PHE A 47 3.90 -19.81 -12.81
N ALA A 48 4.57 -19.66 -13.96
CA ALA A 48 4.10 -20.17 -15.24
C ALA A 48 3.97 -21.71 -15.25
N GLU A 49 4.89 -22.39 -14.57
CA GLU A 49 4.88 -23.85 -14.41
C GLU A 49 3.97 -24.34 -13.26
N GLY A 50 3.27 -23.42 -12.57
CA GLY A 50 2.35 -23.76 -11.47
C GLY A 50 3.03 -24.30 -10.21
N ARG A 51 4.36 -24.14 -10.09
CA ARG A 51 5.14 -24.58 -8.92
C ARG A 51 5.05 -23.60 -7.74
N ALA A 52 4.60 -22.38 -8.00
CA ALA A 52 4.40 -21.36 -6.98
C ALA A 52 3.10 -20.57 -7.25
N ASP A 53 2.50 -20.05 -6.19
CA ASP A 53 1.30 -19.20 -6.25
C ASP A 53 1.71 -17.73 -6.12
N TYR A 54 1.52 -16.96 -7.20
CA TYR A 54 1.88 -15.55 -7.25
C TYR A 54 1.15 -14.72 -6.19
N GLN A 55 -0.16 -14.94 -5.99
CA GLN A 55 -0.98 -14.13 -5.09
C GLN A 55 -0.59 -14.35 -3.63
N LYS A 56 -0.33 -15.61 -3.26
CA LYS A 56 0.17 -15.98 -1.94
C LYS A 56 1.56 -15.37 -1.69
N MET A 57 2.47 -15.50 -2.65
CA MET A 57 3.82 -14.94 -2.53
C MET A 57 3.81 -13.41 -2.47
N PHE A 58 2.99 -12.75 -3.27
CA PHE A 58 2.80 -11.31 -3.24
C PHE A 58 2.40 -10.83 -1.84
N THR A 59 1.40 -11.48 -1.24
CA THR A 59 0.94 -11.16 0.11
C THR A 59 2.04 -11.34 1.15
N MET A 60 2.78 -12.46 1.09
CA MET A 60 3.87 -12.75 2.03
C MET A 60 5.02 -11.74 1.92
N VAL A 61 5.45 -11.42 0.69
CA VAL A 61 6.54 -10.47 0.44
C VAL A 61 6.11 -9.05 0.82
N LYS A 62 4.87 -8.64 0.51
CA LYS A 62 4.32 -7.34 0.93
C LYS A 62 4.35 -7.20 2.46
N GLN A 63 3.88 -8.21 3.20
CA GLN A 63 3.93 -8.23 4.67
C GLN A 63 5.35 -8.17 5.22
N LYS A 64 6.30 -8.85 4.58
CA LYS A 64 7.71 -8.81 4.97
C LYS A 64 8.27 -7.38 4.81
N LEU A 65 8.05 -6.74 3.67
CA LEU A 65 8.51 -5.38 3.42
C LEU A 65 7.89 -4.35 4.38
N ILE A 66 6.60 -4.48 4.68
CA ILE A 66 5.91 -3.61 5.66
C ILE A 66 6.66 -3.64 6.99
N LYS A 67 7.01 -4.83 7.48
CA LYS A 67 7.74 -5.01 8.74
C LYS A 67 9.17 -4.48 8.66
N GLU A 68 9.89 -4.77 7.59
CA GLU A 68 11.30 -4.36 7.43
C GLU A 68 11.48 -2.85 7.27
N ARG A 69 10.54 -2.19 6.62
CA ARG A 69 10.60 -0.74 6.34
C ARG A 69 9.86 0.11 7.36
N GLY A 70 9.20 -0.52 8.33
CA GLY A 70 8.37 0.17 9.31
C GLY A 70 7.23 0.96 8.67
N VAL A 71 6.72 0.51 7.51
CA VAL A 71 5.57 1.14 6.87
C VAL A 71 4.34 0.87 7.74
N ILE A 72 3.64 1.93 8.13
CA ILE A 72 2.34 1.84 8.80
C ILE A 72 1.31 2.14 7.71
N LEU A 73 0.37 1.21 7.52
CA LEU A 73 -0.79 1.36 6.62
C LEU A 73 -2.05 1.55 7.47
#